data_AF-A0A497FZJ1-F1
#
_entry.id   AF-A0A497FZJ1-F1
#
_cell.length_a   1.000
_cell.length_b   1.000
_cell.length_c   1.000
_cell.angle_alpha   90.00
_cell.angle_beta   90.00
_cell.angle_gamma   90.00
#
_symmetry.space_group_name_H-M   'P 1'
#
loop_
_entity.id
_entity.type
_entity.pdbx_description
1 polymer ?
#
loop_
_entity_poly.entity_id
_entity_poly.type
_entity_poly.pdbx_seq_one_letter_code
_entity_poly.pdbx_strand_id
1 'polypeptide(L)'
;MFTVDWLLNTWVKAPYLKNTNIVVASACLTKVNPGILEEFSKNKVVLLACPEQEGFAHCSKIAAIIRCSCPRSITVVTMEGSPHCYTLHAIVSEAVFLTGSNIKRKHFVVVNGLTLKEISVEAVRLARYLHLVDELLKTHPEVLKELKKLSLEQKLSK
;
A
#
# COMPACT_ATOMS: atom_id res chain seq x y z
N MET A 1 -2.51 -16.50 16.50
CA MET A 1 -3.61 -15.52 16.41
C MET A 1 -3.02 -14.24 15.86
N PHE A 2 -3.35 -13.87 14.62
CA PHE A 2 -2.84 -12.64 14.01
C PHE A 2 -3.80 -11.50 14.33
N THR A 3 -3.27 -10.36 14.74
CA THR A 3 -4.10 -9.17 15.03
C THR A 3 -4.44 -8.49 13.72
N VAL A 4 -5.72 -8.50 13.37
CA VAL A 4 -6.28 -7.76 12.23
C VAL A 4 -7.22 -6.70 12.79
N ASP A 5 -7.02 -5.44 12.41
CA ASP A 5 -7.85 -4.31 12.82
C ASP A 5 -7.99 -3.30 11.66
N TRP A 6 -8.90 -2.35 11.77
CA TRP A 6 -9.05 -1.24 10.82
C TRP A 6 -8.13 -0.09 11.19
N LEU A 7 -7.34 0.39 10.23
CA LEU A 7 -6.30 1.39 10.45
C LEU A 7 -6.83 2.65 11.16
N LEU A 8 -7.97 3.18 10.71
CA LEU A 8 -8.56 4.39 11.30
C LEU A 8 -9.21 4.14 12.66
N ASN A 9 -9.65 2.91 12.95
CA ASN A 9 -10.26 2.53 14.22
C ASN A 9 -9.21 2.25 15.32
N THR A 10 -7.97 1.93 14.93
CA THR A 10 -6.93 1.55 15.88
C THR A 10 -6.47 2.70 16.78
N TRP A 11 -6.38 2.46 18.09
CA TRP A 11 -5.72 3.36 19.02
C TRP A 11 -4.20 3.34 18.82
N VAL A 12 -3.61 4.50 18.55
CA VAL A 12 -2.20 4.63 18.14
C VAL A 12 -1.16 4.24 19.21
N LYS A 13 -1.59 3.98 20.44
CA LYS A 13 -0.76 3.48 21.57
C LYS A 13 -1.12 2.05 21.98
N ALA A 14 -1.95 1.35 21.19
CA ALA A 14 -2.35 -0.02 21.49
C ALA A 14 -1.10 -0.90 21.71
N PRO A 15 -1.05 -1.72 22.78
CA PRO A 15 0.16 -2.48 23.12
C PRO A 15 0.68 -3.38 22.00
N TYR A 16 -0.22 -3.92 21.18
CA TYR A 16 0.14 -4.80 20.06
C TYR A 16 0.85 -4.07 18.91
N LEU A 17 0.76 -2.73 18.82
CA LEU A 17 1.47 -1.94 17.82
C LEU A 17 2.93 -1.63 18.22
N LYS A 18 3.25 -1.72 19.52
CA LYS A 18 4.54 -1.26 20.04
C LYS A 18 5.67 -2.15 19.54
N ASN A 19 6.67 -1.56 18.89
CA ASN A 19 7.86 -2.28 18.39
C ASN A 19 7.50 -3.54 17.57
N THR A 20 6.43 -3.49 16.77
CA THR A 20 5.98 -4.62 15.93
C THR A 20 6.23 -4.40 14.44
N ASN A 21 6.04 -5.44 13.63
CA ASN A 21 5.95 -5.29 12.18
C ASN A 21 4.49 -5.07 11.79
N ILE A 22 4.22 -3.99 11.08
CA ILE A 22 2.86 -3.64 10.64
C ILE A 22 2.71 -3.96 9.16
N VAL A 23 1.55 -4.50 8.79
CA VAL A 23 1.08 -4.60 7.42
C VAL A 23 -0.10 -3.64 7.27
N VAL A 24 0.00 -2.69 6.35
CA VAL A 24 -1.13 -1.87 5.89
C VAL A 24 -1.68 -2.54 4.63
N ALA A 25 -2.87 -3.12 4.72
CA ALA A 25 -3.46 -3.91 3.64
C ALA A 25 -4.73 -3.28 3.08
N SER A 26 -4.93 -3.35 1.76
CA SER A 26 -6.22 -2.94 1.17
C SER A 26 -7.35 -3.82 1.71
N ALA A 27 -8.42 -3.22 2.25
CA ALA A 27 -9.48 -3.96 2.94
C ALA A 27 -10.15 -5.03 2.05
N CYS A 28 -10.32 -4.77 0.76
CA CYS A 28 -10.89 -5.72 -0.19
C CYS A 28 -10.05 -6.99 -0.41
N LEU A 29 -8.76 -7.00 -0.05
CA LEU A 29 -7.90 -8.19 -0.14
C LEU A 29 -8.42 -9.34 0.73
N THR A 30 -9.10 -9.03 1.84
CA THR A 30 -9.78 -10.02 2.69
C THR A 30 -10.80 -10.88 1.92
N LYS A 31 -11.41 -10.32 0.87
CA LYS A 31 -12.42 -10.98 0.04
C LYS A 31 -11.83 -11.52 -1.26
N VAL A 32 -10.90 -10.79 -1.88
CA VAL A 32 -10.34 -11.15 -3.18
C VAL A 32 -9.32 -12.27 -3.06
N ASN A 33 -8.41 -12.19 -2.08
CA ASN A 33 -7.39 -13.21 -1.88
C ASN A 33 -6.97 -13.28 -0.39
N PRO A 34 -7.75 -13.99 0.44
CA PRO A 34 -7.44 -14.14 1.87
C PRO A 34 -6.13 -14.91 2.13
N GLY A 35 -5.71 -15.79 1.21
CA GLY A 35 -4.46 -16.54 1.34
C GLY A 35 -3.23 -15.65 1.35
N ILE A 36 -3.15 -14.67 0.43
CA ILE A 36 -2.08 -13.67 0.44
C ILE A 36 -2.10 -12.87 1.75
N LEU A 37 -3.29 -12.44 2.21
CA LEU A 37 -3.39 -11.70 3.46
C LEU A 37 -2.89 -12.52 4.66
N GLU A 38 -3.22 -13.81 4.71
CA GLU A 38 -2.76 -14.74 5.73
C GLU A 38 -1.22 -14.86 5.73
N GLU A 39 -0.60 -14.99 4.56
CA GLU A 39 0.86 -15.03 4.44
C GLU A 39 1.52 -13.77 5.03
N PHE A 40 0.96 -12.58 4.75
CA PHE A 40 1.47 -11.33 5.30
C PHE A 40 1.19 -11.17 6.79
N SER A 41 0.14 -11.78 7.32
CA SER A 41 -0.26 -11.68 8.73
C SER A 41 0.71 -12.40 9.69
N LYS A 42 1.52 -13.33 9.18
CA LYS A 42 2.45 -14.16 9.98
C LYS A 42 3.42 -13.30 10.81
N ASN A 43 3.23 -13.30 12.13
CA ASN A 43 4.02 -12.53 13.12
C ASN A 43 3.99 -11.01 12.90
N LYS A 44 2.90 -10.49 12.33
CA LYS A 44 2.69 -9.07 12.07
C LYS A 44 1.30 -8.64 12.52
N VAL A 45 1.13 -7.33 12.70
CA VAL A 45 -0.19 -6.72 12.89
C VAL A 45 -0.68 -6.22 11.55
N VAL A 46 -1.88 -6.62 11.17
CA VAL A 46 -2.53 -6.19 9.92
C VAL A 46 -3.50 -5.06 10.25
N LEU A 47 -3.32 -3.93 9.58
CA LEU A 47 -4.22 -2.79 9.58
C LEU A 47 -4.87 -2.68 8.21
N LEU A 48 -6.17 -2.96 8.14
CA LEU A 48 -6.97 -2.84 6.94
C LEU A 48 -7.27 -1.36 6.66
N ALA A 49 -7.19 -0.95 5.39
CA ALA A 49 -7.49 0.40 4.95
C ALA A 49 -8.18 0.39 3.58
N CYS A 50 -9.12 1.32 3.39
CA CYS A 50 -9.79 1.59 2.12
C CYS A 50 -9.96 3.11 1.96
N PRO A 51 -9.02 3.81 1.31
CA PRO A 51 -9.12 5.27 1.16
C PRO A 51 -10.39 5.75 0.45
N GLU A 52 -10.98 4.91 -0.42
CA GLU A 52 -12.26 5.20 -1.07
C GLU A 52 -13.43 5.26 -0.08
N GLN A 53 -13.48 4.34 0.89
CA GLN A 53 -14.55 4.31 1.91
C GLN A 53 -14.27 5.28 3.07
N GLU A 54 -13.00 5.47 3.41
CA GLU A 54 -12.57 6.11 4.65
C GLU A 54 -12.11 7.56 4.47
N GLY A 55 -11.97 8.05 3.23
CA GLY A 55 -11.39 9.34 2.92
C GLY A 55 -9.86 9.37 3.12
N PHE A 56 -9.29 10.55 3.39
CA PHE A 56 -7.84 10.79 3.34
C PHE A 56 -7.15 10.92 4.72
N ALA A 57 -7.77 10.39 5.79
CA ALA A 57 -7.24 10.52 7.15
C ALA A 57 -6.06 9.57 7.49
N HIS A 58 -5.68 8.67 6.59
CA HIS A 58 -4.66 7.64 6.87
C HIS A 58 -3.28 8.22 7.14
N CYS A 59 -2.90 9.33 6.50
CA CYS A 59 -1.56 9.89 6.63
C CYS A 59 -1.26 10.33 8.07
N SER A 60 -2.14 11.13 8.67
CA SER A 60 -2.00 11.59 10.06
C SER A 60 -2.06 10.42 11.04
N LYS A 61 -2.93 9.43 10.79
CA LYS A 61 -3.04 8.23 11.62
C LYS A 61 -1.77 7.37 11.59
N ILE A 62 -1.21 7.12 10.40
CA ILE A 62 0.04 6.36 10.24
C ILE A 62 1.21 7.12 10.86
N ALA A 63 1.30 8.43 10.65
CA ALA A 63 2.32 9.27 11.28
C ALA A 63 2.25 9.20 12.82
N ALA A 64 1.03 9.25 13.38
CA ALA A 64 0.81 9.08 14.81
C ALA A 64 1.19 7.68 15.31
N ILE A 65 0.86 6.60 14.57
CA ILE A 65 1.30 5.24 14.89
C ILE A 65 2.83 5.15 14.89
N ILE A 66 3.51 5.73 13.88
CA ILE A 66 4.98 5.75 13.82
C ILE A 66 5.57 6.42 15.06
N ARG A 67 5.04 7.58 15.46
CA ARG A 67 5.55 8.35 16.60
C ARG A 67 5.22 7.73 17.96
N CYS A 68 4.02 7.17 18.12
CA CYS A 68 3.54 6.67 19.41
C CYS A 68 3.93 5.21 19.68
N SER A 69 3.99 4.37 18.65
CA SER A 69 4.21 2.93 18.78
C SER A 69 5.58 2.45 18.30
N CYS A 70 6.35 3.28 17.57
CA CYS A 70 7.68 2.94 17.07
C CYS A 70 7.75 1.55 16.40
N PRO A 71 6.93 1.26 15.37
CA PRO A 71 6.95 -0.04 14.70
C PRO A 71 8.34 -0.31 14.08
N ARG A 72 8.74 -1.59 14.02
CA ARG A 72 10.03 -2.02 13.43
C ARG A 72 10.03 -1.87 11.90
N SER A 73 8.87 -2.08 11.27
CA SER A 73 8.70 -1.95 9.83
C SER A 73 7.23 -1.72 9.47
N ILE A 74 7.01 -1.16 8.28
CA ILE A 74 5.68 -1.06 7.65
C ILE A 74 5.75 -1.73 6.27
N THR A 75 4.89 -2.71 6.04
CA THR A 75 4.69 -3.32 4.74
C THR A 75 3.34 -2.88 4.20
N VAL A 76 3.29 -2.39 2.96
CA VAL A 76 2.03 -2.01 2.30
C VAL A 76 1.68 -3.07 1.28
N VAL A 77 0.47 -3.63 1.33
CA VAL A 77 0.00 -4.66 0.39
C VAL A 77 -1.37 -4.27 -0.13
N THR A 78 -1.48 -3.95 -1.43
CA THR A 78 -2.77 -3.53 -2.00
C THR A 78 -3.15 -4.30 -3.24
N MET A 79 -4.44 -4.28 -3.57
CA MET A 79 -4.88 -4.59 -4.93
C MET A 79 -4.24 -3.64 -5.94
N GLU A 80 -3.81 -4.15 -7.08
CA GLU A 80 -3.27 -3.34 -8.18
C GLU A 80 -4.37 -2.75 -9.07
N GLY A 81 -4.07 -1.63 -9.73
CA GLY A 81 -4.94 -1.01 -10.73
C GLY A 81 -5.98 -0.03 -10.17
N SER A 82 -6.18 0.04 -8.85
CA SER A 82 -7.04 1.05 -8.24
C SER A 82 -6.27 2.31 -7.81
N PRO A 83 -6.73 3.53 -8.21
CA PRO A 83 -6.10 4.78 -7.80
C PRO A 83 -6.03 4.98 -6.27
N HIS A 84 -7.07 4.57 -5.53
CA HIS A 84 -7.11 4.70 -4.07
C HIS A 84 -6.09 3.76 -3.40
N CYS A 85 -5.86 2.57 -3.95
CA CYS A 85 -4.86 1.62 -3.47
C CYS A 85 -3.44 2.14 -3.73
N TYR A 86 -3.18 2.68 -4.91
CA TYR A 86 -1.91 3.36 -5.20
C TYR A 86 -1.63 4.48 -4.19
N THR A 87 -2.63 5.30 -3.89
CA THR A 87 -2.51 6.43 -2.96
C THR A 87 -2.09 5.99 -1.56
N LEU A 88 -2.50 4.80 -1.11
CA LEU A 88 -2.10 4.25 0.18
C LEU A 88 -0.57 4.03 0.29
N HIS A 89 0.09 3.62 -0.80
CA HIS A 89 1.55 3.51 -0.84
C HIS A 89 2.24 4.88 -0.75
N ALA A 90 1.68 5.90 -1.42
CA ALA A 90 2.18 7.27 -1.35
C ALA A 90 2.00 7.85 0.06
N ILE A 91 0.83 7.64 0.69
CA ILE A 91 0.51 8.06 2.06
C ILE A 91 1.50 7.48 3.08
N VAL A 92 1.84 6.19 2.99
CA VAL A 92 2.85 5.60 3.89
C VAL A 92 4.21 6.26 3.71
N SER A 93 4.59 6.56 2.46
CA SER A 93 5.85 7.26 2.18
C SER A 93 5.85 8.68 2.76
N GLU A 94 4.73 9.38 2.68
CA GLU A 94 4.52 10.72 3.22
C GLU A 94 4.51 10.72 4.76
N ALA A 95 3.82 9.79 5.40
CA ALA A 95 3.82 9.67 6.86
C ALA A 95 5.24 9.43 7.42
N VAL A 96 6.05 8.62 6.73
CA VAL A 96 7.45 8.41 7.10
C VAL A 96 8.27 9.71 6.90
N PHE A 97 8.04 10.44 5.82
CA PHE A 97 8.68 11.74 5.59
C PHE A 97 8.32 12.78 6.67
N LEU A 98 7.02 12.95 6.96
CA LEU A 98 6.51 13.88 7.99
C LEU A 98 7.03 13.55 9.40
N THR A 99 7.30 12.28 9.67
CA THR A 99 7.86 11.86 10.96
C THR A 99 9.39 11.88 11.00
N GLY A 100 10.08 12.13 9.88
CA GLY A 100 11.53 12.02 9.80
C GLY A 100 12.06 10.64 10.25
N SER A 101 11.21 9.60 10.16
CA SER A 101 11.53 8.26 10.66
C SER A 101 12.36 7.49 9.63
N ASN A 102 13.34 6.72 10.10
CA ASN A 102 14.11 5.79 9.27
C ASN A 102 13.51 4.37 9.25
N ILE A 103 12.20 4.26 9.49
CA ILE A 103 11.51 2.98 9.50
C ILE A 103 11.61 2.28 8.13
N LYS A 104 11.95 0.99 8.16
CA LYS A 104 11.98 0.16 6.96
C LYS A 104 10.57 0.03 6.39
N ARG A 105 10.42 0.28 5.09
CA ARG A 105 9.15 0.09 4.38
C ARG A 105 9.29 -0.78 3.14
N LYS A 106 8.28 -1.60 2.89
CA LYS A 106 8.14 -2.43 1.68
C LYS A 106 6.78 -2.20 1.05
N HIS A 107 6.71 -2.32 -0.27
CA HIS A 107 5.48 -2.10 -1.04
C HIS A 107 5.22 -3.33 -1.89
N PHE A 108 4.01 -3.86 -1.82
CA PHE A 108 3.56 -4.99 -2.61
C PHE A 108 2.21 -4.69 -3.24
N VAL A 109 2.02 -5.20 -4.43
CA VAL A 109 0.76 -5.13 -5.17
C VAL A 109 0.31 -6.52 -5.56
N VAL A 110 -1.00 -6.74 -5.56
CA VAL A 110 -1.64 -7.98 -5.99
C VAL A 110 -2.26 -7.76 -7.36
N VAL A 111 -1.54 -8.18 -8.40
CA VAL A 111 -1.94 -8.09 -9.81
C VAL A 111 -3.09 -9.07 -10.07
N ASN A 112 -4.20 -8.58 -10.63
CA ASN A 112 -5.39 -9.38 -10.97
C ASN A 112 -5.91 -10.26 -9.81
N GLY A 113 -5.67 -9.87 -8.56
CA GLY A 113 -6.07 -10.64 -7.38
C GLY A 113 -5.28 -11.92 -7.13
N LEU A 114 -4.26 -12.24 -7.93
CA LEU A 114 -3.56 -13.53 -7.89
C LEU A 114 -2.06 -13.40 -7.70
N THR A 115 -1.42 -12.47 -8.42
CA THR A 115 0.05 -12.42 -8.47
C THR A 115 0.60 -11.33 -7.57
N LEU A 116 1.40 -11.72 -6.58
CA LEU A 116 2.11 -10.79 -5.72
C LEU A 116 3.36 -10.25 -6.41
N LYS A 117 3.55 -8.92 -6.38
CA LYS A 117 4.76 -8.24 -6.87
C LYS A 117 5.28 -7.27 -5.83
N GLU A 118 6.59 -7.33 -5.55
CA GLU A 118 7.28 -6.30 -4.74
C GLU A 118 7.59 -5.09 -5.63
N ILE A 119 7.30 -3.90 -5.12
CA ILE A 119 7.49 -2.61 -5.79
C ILE A 119 8.53 -1.81 -5.03
N SER A 120 9.47 -1.19 -5.76
CA SER A 120 10.50 -0.35 -5.14
C SER A 120 9.89 0.94 -4.58
N VAL A 121 10.51 1.48 -3.53
CA VAL A 121 10.14 2.80 -2.98
C VAL A 121 10.24 3.89 -4.04
N GLU A 122 11.21 3.78 -4.95
CA GLU A 122 11.38 4.76 -6.02
C GLU A 122 10.28 4.66 -7.09
N ALA A 123 9.78 3.47 -7.42
CA ALA A 123 8.64 3.34 -8.32
C ALA A 123 7.39 4.02 -7.74
N VAL A 124 7.13 3.88 -6.44
CA VAL A 124 6.04 4.57 -5.75
C VAL A 124 6.21 6.09 -5.79
N ARG A 125 7.45 6.59 -5.61
CA ARG A 125 7.75 8.02 -5.69
C ARG A 125 7.59 8.56 -7.11
N LEU A 126 8.16 7.86 -8.09
CA LEU A 126 8.15 8.20 -9.50
C LEU A 126 6.73 8.33 -10.05
N ALA A 127 5.82 7.45 -9.62
CA ALA A 127 4.41 7.49 -10.02
C ALA A 127 3.69 8.80 -9.63
N ARG A 128 4.25 9.63 -8.74
CA ARG A 128 3.75 10.99 -8.43
C ARG A 128 4.26 12.06 -9.39
N TYR A 129 5.28 11.75 -10.19
CA TYR A 129 5.91 12.64 -11.15
C TYR A 129 5.53 12.22 -12.58
N LEU A 130 4.32 12.59 -12.99
CA LEU A 130 3.76 12.14 -14.27
C LEU A 130 4.61 12.53 -15.49
N HIS A 131 5.37 13.63 -15.45
CA HIS A 131 6.28 14.00 -16.53
C HIS A 131 7.40 12.95 -16.73
N LEU A 132 7.98 12.43 -15.65
CA LEU A 132 9.00 11.37 -15.74
C LEU A 132 8.40 10.04 -16.17
N VAL A 133 7.17 9.74 -15.72
CA VAL A 133 6.44 8.56 -16.18
C VAL A 133 6.17 8.67 -17.69
N ASP A 134 5.72 9.83 -18.16
CA ASP A 134 5.48 10.09 -19.59
C ASP A 134 6.76 10.02 -20.43
N GLU A 135 7.88 10.55 -19.93
CA GLU A 135 9.19 10.40 -20.55
C GLU A 135 9.60 8.92 -20.68
N LEU A 136 9.40 8.12 -19.63
CA LEU A 136 9.66 6.68 -19.68
C LEU A 136 8.74 5.95 -20.67
N LEU A 137 7.48 6.36 -20.78
CA LEU A 137 6.57 5.77 -21.77
C LEU A 137 7.01 6.05 -23.21
N LYS A 138 7.62 7.22 -23.47
CA LYS A 138 8.20 7.55 -24.78
C LYS A 138 9.41 6.68 -25.11
N THR A 139 10.24 6.36 -24.12
CA THR A 139 11.44 5.51 -24.32
C THR A 139 11.15 4.02 -24.24
N HIS A 140 10.05 3.62 -23.58
CA HIS A 140 9.62 2.23 -23.37
C HIS A 140 8.15 2.00 -23.79
N PRO A 141 7.81 2.22 -25.08
CA PRO A 141 6.43 2.09 -25.55
C PRO A 141 5.87 0.67 -25.44
N GLU A 142 6.72 -0.36 -25.31
CA GLU A 142 6.31 -1.74 -25.08
C GLU A 142 5.49 -1.93 -23.79
N VAL A 143 5.70 -1.08 -22.78
CA VAL A 143 4.95 -1.12 -21.52
C VAL A 143 3.46 -0.86 -21.74
N LEU A 144 3.09 -0.08 -22.76
CA LEU A 144 1.70 0.16 -23.13
C LEU A 144 0.99 -1.13 -23.60
N LYS A 145 1.74 -2.07 -24.19
CA LYS A 145 1.18 -3.38 -24.57
C LYS A 145 0.83 -4.21 -23.33
N GLU A 146 1.66 -4.17 -22.30
CA GLU A 146 1.37 -4.83 -21.02
C GLU A 146 0.22 -4.15 -20.28
N LEU A 147 0.18 -2.81 -20.26
CA LEU A 147 -0.93 -2.06 -19.66
C LEU A 147 -2.27 -2.44 -20.31
N LYS A 148 -2.32 -2.59 -21.64
CA LYS A 148 -3.53 -2.99 -22.37
C LYS A 148 -4.01 -4.40 -22.01
N LYS A 149 -3.11 -5.31 -21.63
CA LYS A 149 -3.47 -6.66 -21.15
C LYS A 149 -4.11 -6.62 -19.75
N LEU A 150 -3.75 -5.65 -18.92
CA LEU A 150 -4.19 -5.57 -17.52
C LEU A 150 -5.39 -4.62 -17.34
N SER A 151 -5.39 -3.46 -18.00
CA SER A 151 -6.40 -2.41 -17.82
C SER A 151 -7.72 -2.76 -18.50
N LEU A 152 -8.80 -2.85 -17.72
CA LEU A 152 -10.15 -2.96 -18.27
C LEU A 152 -10.60 -1.68 -18.97
N GLU A 153 -10.18 -0.52 -18.48
CA GLU A 153 -10.45 0.79 -19.11
C GLU A 153 -9.95 0.77 -20.56
N GLN A 154 -8.69 0.40 -20.80
CA GLN A 154 -8.14 0.34 -22.16
C GLN A 154 -8.74 -0.76 -23.04
N LYS A 155 -9.29 -1.83 -22.45
CA LYS A 155 -9.99 -2.87 -23.20
C LYS A 155 -11.38 -2.42 -23.66
N LEU A 156 -12.02 -1.53 -22.90
CA LEU A 156 -13.39 -1.06 -23.14
C LEU A 156 -13.43 0.26 -23.92
N SER A 157 -12.39 1.09 -23.83
CA SER A 157 -12.21 2.27 -24.67
C SER A 157 -11.98 1.85 -26.12
N LYS A 158 -13.05 1.88 -26.93
CA LYS A 158 -13.01 1.75 -28.39
C LYS A 158 -12.58 3.05 -29.04
#